data_AF-A0A2W4MKY2-F1
#
_entry.id   AF-A0A2W4MKY2-F1
#
_cell.length_a   1.000
_cell.length_b   1.000
_cell.length_c   1.000
_cell.angle_alpha   90.00
_cell.angle_beta   90.00
_cell.angle_gamma   90.00
#
_symmetry.space_group_name_H-M   'P 1'
#
loop_
_entity.id
_entity.type
_entity.pdbx_description
1 polymer ?
#
loop_
_entity_poly.entity_id
_entity_poly.type
_entity_poly.pdbx_seq_one_letter_code
_entity_poly.pdbx_strand_id
1 'polypeptide(L)'
;NIALDQLRTDEKWRPDPRVVAEAIGADLIALWAESFAAGHAVAEAMTGSKLKRPPTPHSGAVEEVSAALAEDLSRALDEAGEGTRERQSAASKVFRVWRSDEAEQRLRALAIRAYEQGVEKSIATLDS
;
A
#
# COMPACT_ATOMS: atom_id res chain seq x y z
N ASN A 1 16.50 0.15 5.84
CA ASN A 1 15.63 -0.09 4.66
C ASN A 1 15.83 -1.55 4.37
N ILE A 2 14.96 -2.41 4.92
CA ILE A 2 15.25 -3.85 5.13
C ILE A 2 15.72 -4.54 3.84
N ALA A 3 15.13 -4.19 2.68
CA ALA A 3 15.54 -4.71 1.38
C ALA A 3 16.97 -4.30 0.97
N LEU A 4 17.35 -3.03 1.18
CA LEU A 4 18.71 -2.56 0.91
C LEU A 4 19.73 -3.16 1.90
N ASP A 5 19.29 -3.45 3.13
CA ASP A 5 20.13 -4.08 4.15
C ASP A 5 20.42 -5.55 3.79
N GLN A 6 19.42 -6.30 3.29
CA GLN A 6 19.60 -7.68 2.78
C GLN A 6 20.49 -7.74 1.53
N LEU A 7 20.37 -6.76 0.64
CA LEU A 7 21.24 -6.61 -0.54
C LEU A 7 22.72 -6.43 -0.20
N ARG A 8 23.07 -5.99 1.02
CA ARG A 8 24.48 -5.82 1.43
C ARG A 8 25.14 -7.13 1.82
N THR A 9 24.36 -8.15 2.13
CA THR A 9 24.86 -9.43 2.65
C THR A 9 24.74 -10.58 1.66
N ASP A 10 23.92 -10.45 0.61
CA ASP A 10 23.69 -11.51 -0.37
C ASP A 10 24.05 -11.05 -1.79
N GLU A 11 25.11 -11.63 -2.36
CA GLU A 11 25.55 -11.37 -3.73
C GLU A 11 24.54 -11.83 -4.79
N LYS A 12 23.67 -12.79 -4.45
CA LYS A 12 22.65 -13.35 -5.34
C LYS A 12 21.23 -12.90 -4.98
N TRP A 13 21.09 -11.88 -4.14
CA TRP A 13 19.80 -11.40 -3.65
C TRP A 13 18.77 -11.23 -4.77
N ARG A 14 17.72 -12.04 -4.69
CA ARG A 14 16.57 -12.00 -5.59
C ARG A 14 15.33 -12.29 -4.73
N PRO A 15 14.68 -11.24 -4.19
CA PRO A 15 13.55 -11.44 -3.31
C PRO A 15 12.41 -12.06 -4.12
N ASP A 16 11.64 -12.94 -3.49
CA ASP A 16 10.40 -13.41 -4.09
C ASP A 16 9.44 -12.21 -4.26
N PRO A 17 9.00 -11.87 -5.48
CA PRO A 17 8.05 -10.78 -5.70
C PRO A 17 6.78 -10.92 -4.87
N ARG A 18 6.35 -12.16 -4.55
CA ARG A 18 5.18 -12.41 -3.70
C ARG A 18 5.41 -11.95 -2.28
N VAL A 19 6.57 -12.25 -1.70
CA VAL A 19 6.94 -11.82 -0.35
C VAL A 19 7.01 -10.29 -0.26
N VAL A 20 7.53 -9.65 -1.30
CA VAL A 20 7.56 -8.18 -1.38
C VAL A 20 6.15 -7.61 -1.47
N ALA A 21 5.30 -8.13 -2.36
CA ALA A 21 3.92 -7.70 -2.51
C ALA A 21 3.08 -7.92 -1.23
N GLU A 22 3.28 -9.04 -0.53
CA GLU A 22 2.61 -9.33 0.74
C GLU A 22 3.00 -8.33 1.83
N ALA A 23 4.29 -8.01 1.96
CA ALA A 23 4.77 -7.05 2.94
C ALA A 23 4.19 -5.65 2.70
N ILE A 24 4.21 -5.17 1.45
CA ILE A 24 3.61 -3.88 1.08
C ILE A 24 2.09 -3.93 1.26
N GLY A 25 1.46 -5.04 0.87
CA GLY A 25 0.03 -5.25 0.99
C GLY A 25 -0.44 -5.13 2.43
N ALA A 26 0.29 -5.68 3.40
CA ALA A 26 -0.04 -5.55 4.81
C ALA A 26 -0.11 -4.07 5.26
N ASP A 27 0.87 -3.26 4.87
CA ASP A 27 0.91 -1.83 5.21
C ASP A 27 -0.23 -1.06 4.52
N LEU A 28 -0.53 -1.38 3.26
CA LEU A 28 -1.65 -0.77 2.52
C LEU A 28 -3.02 -1.18 3.06
N ILE A 29 -3.16 -2.41 3.55
CA ILE A 29 -4.37 -2.88 4.24
C ILE A 29 -4.58 -2.07 5.52
N ALA A 30 -3.51 -1.82 6.29
CA ALA A 30 -3.59 -1.00 7.49
C ALA A 30 -4.03 0.43 7.15
N LEU A 31 -3.40 1.07 6.16
CA LEU A 31 -3.78 2.40 5.68
C LEU A 31 -5.25 2.46 5.24
N TRP A 32 -5.70 1.47 4.48
CA TRP A 32 -7.09 1.36 4.03
C TRP A 32 -8.06 1.24 5.20
N ALA A 33 -7.78 0.35 6.15
CA ALA A 33 -8.64 0.11 7.30
C ALA A 33 -8.72 1.30 8.25
N GLU A 34 -7.61 1.99 8.48
CA GLU A 34 -7.54 3.21 9.30
C GLU A 34 -8.30 4.37 8.63
N SER A 35 -8.11 4.56 7.33
CA SER A 35 -8.81 5.61 6.59
C SER A 35 -10.32 5.36 6.56
N PHE A 36 -10.74 4.11 6.37
CA PHE A 36 -12.15 3.71 6.49
C PHE A 36 -12.72 3.98 7.90
N ALA A 37 -11.95 3.67 8.95
CA ALA A 37 -12.33 3.95 10.33
C ALA A 37 -12.49 5.45 10.59
N ALA A 38 -11.60 6.28 10.01
CA ALA A 38 -11.70 7.73 10.10
C ALA A 38 -12.98 8.26 9.42
N GLY A 39 -13.35 7.70 8.26
CA GLY A 39 -14.62 8.03 7.59
C GLY A 39 -15.84 7.69 8.45
N HIS A 40 -15.84 6.52 9.09
CA HIS A 40 -16.87 6.14 10.04
C HIS A 40 -16.97 7.12 11.23
N ALA A 41 -15.84 7.50 11.83
CA ALA A 41 -15.82 8.45 12.93
C ALA A 41 -16.37 9.82 12.53
N VAL A 42 -16.10 10.28 11.30
CA VAL A 42 -16.69 11.51 10.76
C VAL A 42 -18.20 11.37 10.56
N ALA A 43 -18.69 10.23 10.10
CA ALA A 43 -20.14 10.00 10.02
C ALA A 43 -20.83 10.09 11.39
N GLU A 44 -20.23 9.54 12.45
CA GLU A 44 -20.75 9.72 13.82
C GLU A 44 -20.78 11.20 14.23
N ALA A 45 -19.71 11.94 13.92
CA ALA A 45 -19.62 13.37 14.23
C ALA A 45 -20.66 14.21 13.45
N MET A 46 -20.87 13.92 12.17
CA MET A 46 -21.84 14.61 11.31
C MET A 46 -23.29 14.37 11.75
N THR A 47 -23.58 13.17 12.26
CA THR A 47 -24.94 12.76 12.67
C THR A 47 -25.22 13.03 14.15
N GLY A 48 -24.19 13.38 14.93
CA GLY A 48 -24.29 13.58 16.38
C GLY A 48 -24.66 12.31 17.15
N SER A 49 -24.54 11.14 16.52
CA SER A 49 -25.05 9.86 17.03
C SER A 49 -24.01 8.76 16.88
N LYS A 50 -24.05 7.78 17.78
CA LYS A 50 -23.24 6.56 17.64
C LYS A 50 -23.84 5.68 16.56
N LEU A 51 -23.02 5.31 15.58
CA LEU A 51 -23.44 4.49 14.44
C LEU A 51 -22.85 3.08 14.59
N LYS A 52 -23.56 2.07 14.08
CA LYS A 52 -22.99 0.74 14.00
C LYS A 52 -21.86 0.75 12.96
N ARG A 53 -20.63 0.42 13.37
CA ARG A 53 -19.49 0.37 12.45
C ARG A 53 -19.70 -0.71 11.39
N PRO A 54 -19.74 -0.36 10.09
CA PRO A 54 -19.79 -1.34 9.02
C PRO A 54 -18.46 -2.12 8.92
N PRO A 55 -18.48 -3.36 8.43
CA PRO A 55 -17.24 -4.10 8.17
C PRO A 55 -16.43 -3.35 7.11
N THR A 56 -15.11 -3.24 7.36
CA THR A 56 -14.18 -2.67 6.38
C THR A 56 -14.16 -3.58 5.14
N PRO A 57 -14.49 -3.06 3.95
CA PRO A 57 -14.48 -3.86 2.73
C PRO A 57 -13.05 -4.18 2.29
N HIS A 58 -12.88 -5.33 1.63
CA HIS A 58 -11.68 -5.61 0.86
C HIS A 58 -11.56 -4.64 -0.33
N SER A 59 -10.32 -4.33 -0.72
CA SER A 59 -10.04 -3.41 -1.81
C SER A 59 -9.01 -4.03 -2.75
N GLY A 60 -9.41 -4.33 -3.99
CA GLY A 60 -8.49 -4.80 -5.03
C GLY A 60 -7.39 -3.79 -5.35
N ALA A 61 -7.63 -2.49 -5.09
CA ALA A 61 -6.63 -1.45 -5.29
C ALA A 61 -5.40 -1.61 -4.36
N VAL A 62 -5.57 -2.21 -3.18
CA VAL A 62 -4.44 -2.57 -2.30
C VAL A 62 -3.55 -3.60 -3.00
N GLU A 63 -4.15 -4.66 -3.54
CA GLU A 63 -3.44 -5.73 -4.23
C GLU A 63 -2.74 -5.22 -5.49
N GLU A 64 -3.42 -4.37 -6.28
CA GLU A 64 -2.87 -3.74 -7.48
C GLU A 64 -1.62 -2.91 -7.19
N VAL A 65 -1.65 -2.06 -6.16
CA VAL A 65 -0.50 -1.19 -5.81
C VAL A 65 0.68 -2.03 -5.31
N SER A 66 0.42 -3.05 -4.47
CA SER A 66 1.46 -3.95 -3.99
C SER A 66 2.11 -4.77 -5.11
N ALA A 67 1.30 -5.30 -6.03
CA ALA A 67 1.78 -6.04 -7.18
C ALA A 67 2.63 -5.15 -8.10
N ALA A 68 2.20 -3.92 -8.37
CA ALA A 68 2.93 -2.99 -9.23
C ALA A 68 4.36 -2.70 -8.71
N LEU A 69 4.53 -2.46 -7.41
CA LEU A 69 5.86 -2.23 -6.82
C LEU A 69 6.72 -3.51 -6.87
N ALA A 70 6.13 -4.67 -6.58
CA ALA A 70 6.85 -5.94 -6.68
C ALA A 70 7.31 -6.26 -8.11
N GLU A 71 6.46 -5.98 -9.11
CA GLU A 71 6.79 -6.15 -10.53
C GLU A 71 7.88 -5.19 -10.99
N ASP A 72 7.81 -3.91 -10.60
CA ASP A 72 8.86 -2.93 -10.92
C ASP A 72 10.20 -3.31 -10.31
N LEU A 73 10.20 -3.82 -9.07
CA LEU A 73 11.40 -4.32 -8.41
C LEU A 73 11.95 -5.56 -9.14
N SER A 74 11.09 -6.53 -9.48
CA SER A 74 11.51 -7.73 -10.21
C SER A 74 12.14 -7.36 -11.55
N ARG A 75 11.47 -6.50 -12.32
CA ARG A 75 11.94 -6.03 -13.64
C ARG A 75 13.28 -5.34 -13.54
N ALA A 76 13.44 -4.43 -12.57
CA ALA A 76 14.70 -3.73 -12.36
C ALA A 76 15.85 -4.67 -11.97
N LEU A 77 15.58 -5.75 -11.25
CA LEU A 77 16.58 -6.76 -10.89
C LEU A 77 16.91 -7.71 -12.03
N ASP A 78 15.96 -7.99 -12.92
CA ASP A 78 16.18 -8.80 -14.13
C ASP A 78 17.00 -8.04 -15.18
N GLU A 79 16.84 -6.71 -15.25
CA GLU A 79 17.64 -5.83 -16.11
C GLU A 79 19.01 -5.49 -15.51
N ALA A 80 19.19 -5.68 -14.19
CA ALA A 80 20.48 -5.47 -13.53
C ALA A 80 21.42 -6.66 -13.77
N GLY A 81 22.72 -6.39 -13.85
CA GLY A 81 23.72 -7.45 -13.83
C GLY A 81 23.74 -8.21 -12.50
N GLU A 82 24.48 -9.32 -12.46
CA GLU A 82 24.57 -10.18 -11.28
C GLU A 82 25.38 -9.56 -10.13
N GLY A 83 26.04 -8.43 -10.36
CA GLY A 83 26.85 -7.76 -9.35
C GLY A 83 26.01 -7.12 -8.25
N THR A 84 26.41 -7.32 -6.98
CA THR A 84 25.74 -6.75 -5.80
C THR A 84 25.51 -5.25 -5.88
N ARG A 85 26.49 -4.49 -6.40
CA ARG A 85 26.39 -3.03 -6.57
C ARG A 85 25.36 -2.63 -7.62
N GLU A 86 25.25 -3.39 -8.71
CA GLU A 86 24.32 -3.14 -9.81
C GLU A 86 22.89 -3.37 -9.33
N ARG A 87 22.65 -4.49 -8.64
CA ARG A 87 21.37 -4.82 -8.01
C ARG A 87 20.94 -3.82 -6.95
N GLN A 88 21.88 -3.39 -6.09
CA GLN A 88 21.61 -2.32 -5.10
C GLN A 88 21.20 -1.01 -5.77
N SER A 89 21.89 -0.64 -6.85
CA SER A 89 21.57 0.57 -7.62
C SER A 89 20.19 0.48 -8.26
N ALA A 90 19.85 -0.67 -8.86
CA ALA A 90 18.55 -0.92 -9.46
C ALA A 90 17.40 -0.88 -8.43
N ALA A 91 17.51 -1.62 -7.32
CA ALA A 91 16.52 -1.59 -6.25
C ALA A 91 16.37 -0.18 -5.66
N SER A 92 17.48 0.54 -5.43
CA SER A 92 17.45 1.92 -4.93
C SER A 92 16.74 2.89 -5.88
N LYS A 93 16.85 2.69 -7.20
CA LYS A 93 16.12 3.48 -8.20
C LYS A 93 14.62 3.22 -8.11
N VAL A 94 14.18 1.97 -8.04
CA VAL A 94 12.76 1.61 -7.88
C VAL A 94 12.19 2.25 -6.62
N PHE A 95 12.84 2.07 -5.47
CA PHE A 95 12.40 2.69 -4.22
C PHE A 95 12.46 4.23 -4.25
N ARG A 96 13.26 4.85 -5.12
CA ARG A 96 13.25 6.32 -5.29
C ARG A 96 12.06 6.76 -6.14
N VAL A 97 11.75 6.05 -7.23
CA VAL A 97 10.58 6.32 -8.07
C VAL A 97 9.30 6.16 -7.25
N TRP A 98 9.22 5.12 -6.42
CA TRP A 98 8.07 4.89 -5.53
C TRP A 98 8.01 5.81 -4.30
N ARG A 99 8.99 6.71 -4.14
CA ARG A 99 8.95 7.85 -3.20
C ARG A 99 8.67 9.18 -3.90
N SER A 100 8.33 9.15 -5.19
CA SER A 100 7.92 10.34 -5.93
C SER A 100 6.47 10.73 -5.63
N ASP A 101 6.13 11.98 -5.97
CA ASP A 101 4.81 12.56 -5.83
C ASP A 101 3.70 11.69 -6.46
N GLU A 102 4.00 10.95 -7.53
CA GLU A 102 3.03 10.08 -8.20
C GLU A 102 2.66 8.86 -7.34
N ALA A 103 3.64 8.21 -6.72
CA ALA A 103 3.39 7.09 -5.82
C ALA A 103 2.65 7.57 -4.56
N GLU A 104 3.03 8.74 -4.03
CA GLU A 104 2.30 9.36 -2.93
C GLU A 104 0.85 9.70 -3.32
N GLN A 105 0.62 10.19 -4.55
CA GLN A 105 -0.72 10.46 -5.05
C GLN A 105 -1.58 9.19 -5.11
N ARG A 106 -1.00 8.05 -5.52
CA ARG A 106 -1.70 6.75 -5.51
C ARG A 106 -2.09 6.32 -4.10
N LEU A 107 -1.19 6.46 -3.13
CA LEU A 107 -1.47 6.15 -1.72
C LEU A 107 -2.54 7.07 -1.12
N ARG A 108 -2.47 8.37 -1.42
CA ARG A 108 -3.47 9.36 -1.01
C ARG A 108 -4.84 9.03 -1.61
N ALA A 109 -4.90 8.70 -2.90
CA ALA A 109 -6.15 8.31 -3.56
C ALA A 109 -6.76 7.05 -2.92
N LEU A 110 -5.93 6.06 -2.58
CA LEU A 110 -6.36 4.86 -1.86
C LEU A 110 -6.97 5.21 -0.50
N ALA A 111 -6.30 6.06 0.29
CA ALA A 111 -6.76 6.51 1.60
C ALA A 111 -8.07 7.30 1.51
N ILE A 112 -8.15 8.27 0.59
CA ILE A 112 -9.35 9.09 0.36
C ILE A 112 -10.55 8.20 -0.01
N ARG A 113 -10.35 7.25 -0.93
CA ARG A 113 -11.42 6.33 -1.34
C ARG A 113 -11.91 5.47 -0.17
N ALA A 114 -11.01 4.99 0.69
CA ALA A 114 -11.41 4.21 1.86
C ALA A 114 -12.18 5.08 2.87
N TYR A 115 -11.72 6.32 3.07
CA TYR A 115 -12.38 7.30 3.92
C TYR A 115 -13.80 7.61 3.44
N GLU A 116 -13.98 7.93 2.15
CA GLU A 116 -15.29 8.21 1.55
C GLU A 116 -16.24 7.02 1.72
N GLN A 117 -15.77 5.80 1.46
CA GLN A 117 -16.57 4.59 1.70
C GLN A 117 -16.94 4.40 3.18
N GLY A 118 -16.04 4.76 4.09
CA GLY A 118 -16.29 4.72 5.54
C GLY A 118 -17.44 5.66 5.93
N VAL A 119 -17.46 6.87 5.36
CA VAL A 119 -18.56 7.83 5.54
C VAL A 119 -19.86 7.27 4.95
N GLU A 120 -19.86 6.95 3.66
CA GLU A 120 -21.05 6.51 2.91
C GLU A 120 -21.72 5.29 3.55
N LYS A 121 -20.93 4.24 3.83
CA LYS A 121 -21.47 3.00 4.39
C LYS A 121 -21.97 3.19 5.81
N SER A 122 -21.39 4.11 6.59
CA SER A 122 -21.85 4.38 7.95
C SER A 122 -23.18 5.13 7.93
N ILE A 123 -23.33 6.13 7.07
CA ILE A 123 -24.58 6.89 6.92
C ILE A 123 -25.69 5.97 6.40
N ALA A 124 -25.40 5.09 5.45
CA ALA A 124 -26.39 4.14 4.92
C ALA A 124 -27.00 3.21 5.99
N THR A 125 -26.34 3.03 7.14
CA THR A 125 -26.92 2.26 8.27
C THR A 125 -28.04 2.99 9.02
N LEU A 126 -28.24 4.28 8.78
CA LEU A 126 -29.34 5.06 9.36
C LEU A 126 -30.67 4.85 8.61
N ASP A 127 -30.59 4.51 7.32
CA ASP A 127 -31.76 4.30 6.46
C ASP A 127 -32.25 2.84 6.48
N SER A 128 -31.57 1.97 7.25
CA SER A 128 -31.82 0.52 7.35
C SER A 128 -32.37 0.11 8.71
#